data_AF-A0A6A4Z0M4-F1
#
_entry.id   AF-A0A6A4Z0M4-F1
#
_cell.length_a   1.000
_cell.length_b   1.000
_cell.length_c   1.000
_cell.angle_alpha   90.00
_cell.angle_beta   90.00
_cell.angle_gamma   90.00
#
_symmetry.space_group_name_H-M   'P 1'
#
loop_
_entity.id
_entity.type
_entity.pdbx_description
1 polymer ?
#
loop_
_entity_poly.entity_id
_entity_poly.type
_entity_poly.pdbx_seq_one_letter_code
_entity_poly.pdbx_strand_id
1 'polypeptide(L)'
;MRTTLKGFTFWGAVVQPGALKVRRTTPSSSRQERWDTLNAILEDKLGMTGLGVVAFSSVKWLDVKDVFEPTPYTQPSIELPPENLDFLARYLKMASTCLGPISEGNEAQRVHLIAPILFCVCSLFDGDVRITTEKKMHGRDVKAQGRFEFVLRGGKKKNVCIVEAKSTDLWQGMAQALLGCEVQAEVCNLHEVFGIVTNYTRWWFLRSLDDKIEKETCSLVIEGNVPTSASHYWQDLLLSED
;
A
#
# COMPACT_ATOMS: atom_id res chain seq x y z
N MET A 1 -12.65 12.94 25.06
CA MET A 1 -12.29 13.27 23.67
C MET A 1 -12.66 12.08 22.82
N ARG A 2 -13.47 12.26 21.78
CA ARG A 2 -13.79 11.25 20.77
C ARG A 2 -12.79 11.45 19.63
N THR A 3 -12.18 10.38 19.14
CA THR A 3 -11.02 10.42 18.23
C THR A 3 -11.32 9.63 16.97
N THR A 4 -11.29 10.30 15.81
CA THR A 4 -11.89 9.86 14.54
C THR A 4 -10.85 9.48 13.48
N LEU A 5 -11.06 8.34 12.81
CA LEU A 5 -10.13 7.70 11.87
C LEU A 5 -10.43 7.96 10.41
N LYS A 6 -9.45 8.14 9.52
CA LYS A 6 -9.37 8.03 8.04
C LYS A 6 -9.10 6.60 7.45
N GLY A 7 -9.29 6.33 6.15
CA GLY A 7 -9.19 5.12 5.29
C GLY A 7 -10.18 4.97 4.09
N PHE A 8 -10.21 3.80 3.42
CA PHE A 8 -10.79 3.58 2.05
C PHE A 8 -12.35 3.62 1.95
N THR A 9 -13.11 3.10 0.99
CA THR A 9 -14.56 2.80 1.14
C THR A 9 -14.88 1.45 0.50
N PHE A 10 -15.99 0.79 0.90
CA PHE A 10 -16.75 -0.28 0.21
C PHE A 10 -16.75 -1.71 0.76
N TRP A 11 -17.67 -2.01 1.68
CA TRP A 11 -18.18 -3.38 1.91
C TRP A 11 -19.69 -3.38 2.17
N GLY A 12 -20.47 -3.50 1.09
CA GLY A 12 -21.92 -3.70 1.15
C GLY A 12 -22.41 -4.54 -0.03
N ALA A 13 -23.27 -5.52 0.28
CA ALA A 13 -23.98 -6.49 -0.56
C ALA A 13 -23.39 -7.92 -0.70
N VAL A 14 -24.29 -8.88 -0.45
CA VAL A 14 -24.12 -10.33 -0.47
C VAL A 14 -24.21 -10.85 -1.90
N VAL A 15 -23.17 -11.54 -2.39
CA VAL A 15 -23.28 -12.46 -3.54
C VAL A 15 -22.42 -13.70 -3.27
N GLN A 16 -23.00 -14.87 -3.53
CA GLN A 16 -22.43 -16.21 -3.30
C GLN A 16 -21.26 -16.53 -4.26
N PRO A 17 -20.33 -17.42 -3.88
CA PRO A 17 -19.14 -17.70 -4.66
C PRO A 17 -19.43 -18.63 -5.85
N GLY A 18 -19.20 -18.12 -7.06
CA GLY A 18 -18.98 -18.91 -8.28
C GLY A 18 -17.61 -18.57 -8.87
N ALA A 19 -16.88 -19.57 -9.35
CA ALA A 19 -15.57 -19.39 -9.98
C ALA A 19 -15.68 -18.59 -11.29
N LEU A 20 -15.51 -17.27 -11.22
CA LEU A 20 -15.45 -16.42 -12.41
C LEU A 20 -14.09 -16.55 -13.10
N LYS A 21 -14.09 -17.14 -14.31
CA LYS A 21 -13.05 -16.88 -15.32
C LYS A 21 -13.01 -15.37 -15.56
N VAL A 22 -11.93 -14.72 -15.13
CA VAL A 22 -11.74 -13.28 -15.35
C VAL A 22 -11.47 -13.06 -16.83
N ARG A 23 -12.46 -12.51 -17.54
CA ARG A 23 -12.31 -12.08 -18.93
C ARG A 23 -11.40 -10.85 -18.91
N ARG A 24 -10.28 -10.88 -19.65
CA ARG A 24 -9.39 -9.72 -19.81
C ARG A 24 -10.20 -8.58 -20.41
N THR A 25 -10.24 -7.45 -19.72
CA THR A 25 -10.66 -6.17 -20.32
C THR A 25 -9.40 -5.40 -20.66
N THR A 26 -9.43 -4.71 -21.80
CA THR A 26 -8.36 -3.79 -22.15
C THR A 26 -8.24 -2.71 -21.07
N PRO A 27 -7.03 -2.29 -20.64
CA PRO A 27 -6.90 -1.11 -19.79
C PRO A 27 -7.53 0.11 -20.45
N SER A 28 -7.81 1.15 -19.66
CA SER A 28 -8.16 2.45 -20.24
C SER A 28 -7.05 2.94 -21.16
N SER A 29 -7.38 3.81 -22.11
CA SER A 29 -6.38 4.43 -22.99
C SER A 29 -5.31 5.17 -22.20
N SER A 30 -5.70 5.91 -21.15
CA SER A 30 -4.78 6.67 -20.30
C SER A 30 -3.84 5.77 -19.51
N ARG A 31 -4.33 4.64 -18.99
CA ARG A 31 -3.48 3.69 -18.27
C ARG A 31 -2.54 2.96 -19.22
N GLN A 32 -3.00 2.62 -20.43
CA GLN A 32 -2.13 2.05 -21.45
C GLN A 32 -1.00 3.00 -21.84
N GLU A 33 -1.30 4.29 -22.08
CA GLU A 33 -0.29 5.31 -22.39
C GLU A 33 0.74 5.47 -21.25
N ARG A 34 0.27 5.42 -20.00
CA ARG A 34 1.15 5.39 -18.82
C ARG A 34 2.06 4.17 -18.84
N TRP A 35 1.54 2.97 -19.14
CA TRP A 35 2.34 1.75 -19.21
C TRP A 35 3.36 1.80 -20.34
N ASP A 36 3.00 2.34 -21.50
CA ASP A 36 3.92 2.49 -22.63
C ASP A 36 5.07 3.43 -22.28
N THR A 37 4.77 4.55 -21.61
CA THR A 37 5.78 5.50 -21.12
C THR A 37 6.67 4.89 -20.04
N LEU A 38 6.09 4.15 -19.09
CA LEU A 38 6.85 3.40 -18.07
C LEU A 38 7.77 2.39 -18.75
N ASN A 39 7.28 1.62 -19.71
CA ASN A 39 8.06 0.58 -20.38
C ASN A 39 9.25 1.16 -21.15
N ALA A 40 9.11 2.33 -21.78
CA ALA A 40 10.25 3.01 -22.40
C ALA A 40 11.38 3.33 -21.39
N ILE A 41 11.01 3.79 -20.19
CA ILE A 41 11.98 4.04 -19.09
C ILE A 41 12.57 2.73 -18.57
N LEU A 42 11.75 1.69 -18.46
CA LEU A 42 12.19 0.37 -17.98
C LEU A 42 13.14 -0.30 -18.98
N GLU A 43 12.88 -0.19 -20.29
CA GLU A 43 13.71 -0.75 -21.35
C GLU A 43 15.11 -0.13 -21.40
N ASP A 44 15.24 1.18 -21.18
CA ASP A 44 16.54 1.85 -21.04
C ASP A 44 17.37 1.23 -19.89
N LYS A 45 16.70 0.86 -18.79
CA LYS A 45 17.34 0.15 -17.67
C LYS A 45 17.62 -1.33 -17.97
N LEU A 46 16.86 -1.98 -18.86
CA LEU A 46 17.07 -3.36 -19.27
C LEU A 46 18.32 -3.57 -20.11
N GLY A 47 18.74 -2.53 -20.86
CA GLY A 47 20.02 -2.50 -21.58
C GLY A 47 21.24 -2.81 -20.71
N MET A 48 21.08 -2.81 -19.38
CA MET A 48 22.11 -3.13 -18.40
C MET A 48 22.02 -4.54 -17.77
N THR A 49 20.92 -5.30 -17.94
CA THR A 49 20.66 -6.51 -17.12
C THR A 49 20.39 -7.82 -17.89
N GLY A 50 20.11 -7.77 -19.20
CA GLY A 50 19.95 -8.96 -20.05
C GLY A 50 18.74 -9.87 -19.75
N LEU A 51 17.93 -9.53 -18.74
CA LEU A 51 16.66 -10.18 -18.40
C LEU A 51 15.53 -9.31 -18.92
N GLY A 52 14.51 -9.86 -19.59
CA GLY A 52 13.43 -9.05 -20.20
C GLY A 52 12.48 -8.32 -19.23
N VAL A 53 12.83 -8.16 -17.94
CA VAL A 53 11.99 -7.56 -16.88
C VAL A 53 12.84 -6.84 -15.82
N VAL A 54 12.45 -5.62 -15.45
CA VAL A 54 13.15 -4.76 -14.47
C VAL A 54 12.70 -5.06 -13.03
N ALA A 55 13.62 -5.10 -12.07
CA ALA A 55 13.26 -5.21 -10.65
C ALA A 55 12.73 -3.87 -10.11
N PHE A 56 11.64 -3.87 -9.34
CA PHE A 56 11.08 -2.65 -8.72
C PHE A 56 12.15 -1.84 -7.98
N SER A 57 13.01 -2.52 -7.22
CA SER A 57 14.09 -1.92 -6.43
C SER A 57 15.16 -1.18 -7.25
N SER A 58 15.24 -1.44 -8.55
CA SER A 58 16.19 -0.77 -9.47
C SER A 58 15.66 0.54 -10.07
N VAL A 59 14.37 0.84 -9.87
CA VAL A 59 13.74 2.06 -10.37
C VAL A 59 13.75 3.12 -9.27
N LYS A 60 14.29 4.30 -9.58
CA LYS A 60 14.32 5.44 -8.66
C LYS A 60 13.10 6.32 -8.93
N TRP A 61 12.66 7.03 -7.89
CA TRP A 61 11.57 8.00 -8.05
C TRP A 61 11.83 9.04 -9.14
N LEU A 62 13.08 9.52 -9.25
CA LEU A 62 13.49 10.48 -10.28
C LEU A 62 13.26 9.98 -11.71
N ASP A 63 13.26 8.67 -11.93
CA ASP A 63 13.06 8.08 -13.27
C ASP A 63 11.59 8.11 -13.69
N VAL A 64 10.66 8.06 -12.71
CA VAL A 64 9.22 7.82 -12.96
C VAL A 64 8.32 8.94 -12.43
N LYS A 65 8.88 9.96 -11.78
CA LYS A 65 8.12 11.06 -11.16
C LYS A 65 7.18 11.76 -12.12
N ASP A 66 7.64 11.98 -13.35
CA ASP A 66 6.92 12.71 -14.39
C ASP A 66 5.89 11.82 -15.11
N VAL A 67 5.92 10.50 -14.86
CA VAL A 67 4.90 9.56 -15.35
C VAL A 67 3.77 9.39 -14.35
N PHE A 68 4.09 9.42 -13.06
CA PHE A 68 3.11 9.18 -12.00
C PHE A 68 2.44 10.46 -11.48
N GLU A 69 3.13 11.59 -11.45
CA GLU A 69 2.62 12.93 -11.07
C GLU A 69 1.47 12.92 -10.03
N PRO A 70 1.68 12.44 -8.79
CA PRO A 70 0.59 12.24 -7.85
C PRO A 70 -0.09 13.54 -7.44
N THR A 71 -1.41 13.61 -7.59
CA THR A 71 -2.21 14.74 -7.12
C THR A 71 -2.65 14.56 -5.67
N PRO A 72 -2.81 15.64 -4.87
CA PRO A 72 -3.33 15.52 -3.52
C PRO A 72 -4.72 14.88 -3.49
N TYR A 73 -4.96 13.97 -2.54
CA TYR A 73 -6.32 13.57 -2.14
C TYR A 73 -6.41 13.44 -0.63
N THR A 74 -7.64 13.27 -0.15
CA THR A 74 -7.92 12.92 1.23
C THR A 74 -8.60 11.57 1.26
N GLN A 75 -7.98 10.62 1.95
CA GLN A 75 -8.54 9.32 2.23
C GLN A 75 -9.78 9.49 3.14
N PRO A 76 -10.93 8.81 2.85
CA PRO A 76 -12.13 8.72 3.73
C PRO A 76 -11.84 8.10 5.10
N SER A 77 -12.77 7.55 5.92
CA SER A 77 -12.54 7.56 7.39
C SER A 77 -13.44 6.72 8.32
N ILE A 78 -12.94 5.73 9.12
CA ILE A 78 -13.72 5.09 10.25
C ILE A 78 -13.03 4.82 11.62
N GLU A 79 -13.66 5.25 12.73
CA GLU A 79 -13.18 5.05 14.13
C GLU A 79 -12.81 3.60 14.49
N LEU A 80 -11.65 3.45 15.13
CA LEU A 80 -11.15 2.18 15.68
C LEU A 80 -11.85 2.04 17.02
N PRO A 81 -12.47 0.88 17.29
CA PRO A 81 -13.04 0.62 18.60
C PRO A 81 -11.97 0.84 19.70
N PRO A 82 -12.33 1.46 20.85
CA PRO A 82 -11.38 1.73 21.93
C PRO A 82 -10.57 0.51 22.37
N GLU A 83 -11.20 -0.67 22.39
CA GLU A 83 -10.57 -1.94 22.74
C GLU A 83 -9.46 -2.35 21.76
N ASN A 84 -9.66 -2.09 20.45
CA ASN A 84 -8.68 -2.33 19.41
C ASN A 84 -7.51 -1.34 19.52
N LEU A 85 -7.81 -0.08 19.82
CA LEU A 85 -6.79 0.95 20.03
C LEU A 85 -5.94 0.65 21.28
N ASP A 86 -6.55 0.26 22.39
CA ASP A 86 -5.87 -0.12 23.62
C ASP A 86 -5.01 -1.38 23.44
N PHE A 87 -5.48 -2.35 22.65
CA PHE A 87 -4.69 -3.50 22.28
C PHE A 87 -3.46 -3.09 21.45
N LEU A 88 -3.66 -2.28 20.40
CA LEU A 88 -2.61 -1.83 19.51
C LEU A 88 -1.54 -1.02 20.26
N ALA A 89 -1.97 -0.07 21.11
CA ALA A 89 -1.08 0.73 21.94
C ALA A 89 -0.22 -0.15 22.88
N ARG A 90 -0.82 -1.15 23.53
CA ARG A 90 -0.10 -2.11 24.39
C ARG A 90 0.91 -2.93 23.60
N TYR A 91 0.52 -3.46 22.44
CA TYR A 91 1.41 -4.25 21.58
C TYR A 91 2.62 -3.42 21.17
N LEU A 92 2.40 -2.22 20.66
CA LEU A 92 3.47 -1.39 20.10
C LEU A 92 4.39 -0.85 21.18
N LYS A 93 3.87 -0.54 22.37
CA LYS A 93 4.71 -0.23 23.53
C LYS A 93 5.66 -1.39 23.87
N MET A 94 5.14 -2.60 23.90
CA MET A 94 5.94 -3.81 24.14
C MET A 94 6.98 -4.01 23.03
N ALA A 95 6.55 -3.95 21.76
CA ALA A 95 7.43 -4.13 20.60
C ALA A 95 8.56 -3.07 20.57
N SER A 96 8.24 -1.79 20.76
CA SER A 96 9.23 -0.70 20.83
C SER A 96 10.24 -0.88 21.97
N THR A 97 9.80 -1.43 23.11
CA THR A 97 10.71 -1.73 24.23
C THR A 97 11.73 -2.81 23.86
N CYS A 98 11.31 -3.82 23.10
CA CYS A 98 12.17 -4.95 22.72
C CYS A 98 13.04 -4.68 21.48
N LEU A 99 12.53 -3.91 20.52
CA LEU A 99 13.22 -3.64 19.25
C LEU A 99 14.24 -2.50 19.35
N GLY A 100 14.16 -1.68 20.39
CA GLY A 100 15.01 -0.50 20.55
C GLY A 100 14.53 0.69 19.72
N PRO A 101 15.38 1.72 19.55
CA PRO A 101 15.01 2.95 18.86
C PRO A 101 14.62 2.71 17.40
N ILE A 102 13.51 3.33 16.97
CA ILE A 102 13.00 3.22 15.59
C ILE A 102 14.04 3.74 14.57
N SER A 103 14.89 4.69 14.95
CA SER A 103 15.94 5.24 14.09
C SER A 103 17.02 4.22 13.72
N GLU A 104 17.19 3.16 14.52
CA GLU A 104 18.24 2.15 14.35
C GLU A 104 17.72 0.88 13.64
N GLY A 105 16.40 0.74 13.52
CA GLY A 105 15.75 -0.44 12.96
C GLY A 105 15.83 -0.54 11.43
N ASN A 106 16.17 -1.73 10.94
CA ASN A 106 16.10 -2.10 9.51
C ASN A 106 14.65 -2.37 9.06
N GLU A 107 14.45 -2.60 7.75
CA GLU A 107 13.12 -2.84 7.17
C GLU A 107 12.42 -4.05 7.81
N ALA A 108 13.14 -5.15 8.05
CA ALA A 108 12.60 -6.34 8.70
C ALA A 108 12.12 -6.09 10.14
N GLN A 109 12.81 -5.25 10.91
CA GLN A 109 12.35 -4.86 12.24
C GLN A 109 11.07 -4.00 12.17
N ARG A 110 10.95 -3.10 11.18
CA ARG A 110 9.77 -2.24 11.02
C ARG A 110 8.52 -3.02 10.67
N VAL A 111 8.64 -4.14 9.97
CA VAL A 111 7.53 -5.07 9.70
C VAL A 111 6.81 -5.45 11.00
N HIS A 112 7.53 -5.63 12.12
CA HIS A 112 6.93 -5.96 13.42
C HIS A 112 6.18 -4.80 14.09
N LEU A 113 6.39 -3.57 13.63
CA LEU A 113 5.66 -2.38 14.08
C LEU A 113 4.50 -2.04 13.12
N ILE A 114 4.66 -2.35 11.83
CA ILE A 114 3.66 -2.12 10.77
C ILE A 114 2.56 -3.19 10.79
N ALA A 115 2.92 -4.48 10.85
CA ALA A 115 1.97 -5.59 10.78
C ALA A 115 0.82 -5.52 11.81
N PRO A 116 1.07 -5.21 13.10
CA PRO A 116 0.00 -5.12 14.10
C PRO A 116 -1.04 -4.06 13.77
N ILE A 117 -0.62 -2.96 13.15
CA ILE A 117 -1.50 -1.88 12.71
C ILE A 117 -2.38 -2.40 11.59
N LEU A 118 -1.76 -3.01 10.56
CA LEU A 118 -2.49 -3.62 9.44
C LEU A 118 -3.46 -4.70 9.91
N PHE A 119 -3.07 -5.50 10.92
CA PHE A 119 -3.92 -6.57 11.46
C PHE A 119 -5.12 -6.01 12.22
N CYS A 120 -4.89 -5.02 13.09
CA CYS A 120 -5.95 -4.36 13.84
C CYS A 120 -6.98 -3.73 12.90
N VAL A 121 -6.47 -3.05 11.87
CA VAL A 121 -7.22 -2.45 10.78
C VAL A 121 -8.02 -3.50 9.99
N CYS A 122 -7.35 -4.54 9.47
CA CYS A 122 -8.01 -5.55 8.67
C CYS A 122 -9.02 -6.39 9.47
N SER A 123 -8.86 -6.45 10.80
CA SER A 123 -9.80 -7.18 11.66
C SER A 123 -11.20 -6.54 11.69
N LEU A 124 -11.33 -5.25 11.38
CA LEU A 124 -12.63 -4.58 11.30
C LEU A 124 -13.50 -5.04 10.12
N PHE A 125 -12.96 -5.89 9.23
CA PHE A 125 -13.68 -6.42 8.06
C PHE A 125 -14.17 -7.85 8.26
N ASP A 126 -14.20 -8.35 9.50
CA ASP A 126 -14.75 -9.68 9.83
C ASP A 126 -14.24 -10.83 8.94
N GLY A 127 -12.98 -10.73 8.48
CA GLY A 127 -12.33 -11.72 7.62
C GLY A 127 -12.50 -11.54 6.11
N ASP A 128 -13.18 -10.50 5.65
CA ASP A 128 -13.32 -10.15 4.22
C ASP A 128 -12.04 -9.60 3.60
N VAL A 129 -11.11 -9.10 4.42
CA VAL A 129 -9.77 -8.70 4.00
C VAL A 129 -8.75 -9.76 4.39
N ARG A 130 -7.98 -10.22 3.41
CA ARG A 130 -6.88 -11.18 3.60
C ARG A 130 -5.55 -10.50 3.32
N ILE A 131 -4.61 -10.65 4.25
CA ILE A 131 -3.25 -10.19 4.09
C ILE A 131 -2.42 -11.37 3.56
N THR A 132 -1.79 -11.17 2.41
CA THR A 132 -0.76 -12.09 1.90
C THR A 132 0.60 -11.48 2.19
N THR A 133 1.50 -12.26 2.77
CA THR A 133 2.88 -11.82 3.01
C THR A 133 3.83 -12.27 1.90
N GLU A 134 4.94 -11.56 1.71
CA GLU A 134 6.04 -11.95 0.82
C GLU A 134 5.62 -12.24 -0.63
N LYS A 135 4.64 -11.48 -1.13
CA LYS A 135 4.03 -11.79 -2.43
C LYS A 135 4.91 -11.32 -3.57
N LYS A 136 5.38 -12.28 -4.36
CA LYS A 136 6.03 -12.01 -5.66
C LYS A 136 5.02 -11.46 -6.66
N MET A 137 5.43 -10.43 -7.39
CA MET A 137 4.67 -9.80 -8.47
C MET A 137 5.51 -9.77 -9.73
N HIS A 138 4.87 -10.03 -10.86
CA HIS A 138 5.49 -10.06 -12.17
C HIS A 138 4.50 -9.54 -13.20
N GLY A 139 4.82 -8.39 -13.79
CA GLY A 139 4.03 -7.80 -14.85
C GLY A 139 4.33 -8.44 -16.20
N ARG A 140 3.31 -8.53 -17.04
CA ARG A 140 3.40 -9.02 -18.42
C ARG A 140 3.45 -7.87 -19.40
N ASP A 141 2.60 -6.87 -19.17
CA ASP A 141 2.45 -5.70 -20.01
C ASP A 141 3.32 -4.56 -19.46
N VAL A 142 3.30 -4.34 -18.14
CA VAL A 142 4.28 -3.54 -17.40
C VAL A 142 5.54 -4.39 -17.16
N LYS A 143 6.68 -4.02 -17.75
CA LYS A 143 7.94 -4.81 -17.73
C LYS A 143 8.70 -4.72 -16.40
N ALA A 144 8.00 -4.91 -15.29
CA ALA A 144 8.53 -4.80 -13.95
C ALA A 144 8.13 -5.99 -13.06
N GLN A 145 8.98 -6.33 -12.10
CA GLN A 145 8.74 -7.39 -11.12
C GLN A 145 9.35 -7.05 -9.77
N GLY A 146 8.86 -7.72 -8.73
CA GLY A 146 9.43 -7.62 -7.40
C GLY A 146 8.62 -8.36 -6.37
N ARG A 147 8.73 -7.93 -5.13
CA ARG A 147 8.06 -8.53 -3.99
C ARG A 147 7.60 -7.43 -3.04
N PHE A 148 6.48 -7.66 -2.38
CA PHE A 148 6.00 -6.80 -1.29
C PHE A 148 5.79 -7.62 -0.02
N GLU A 149 6.12 -7.03 1.12
CA GLU A 149 5.98 -7.64 2.45
C GLU A 149 4.52 -7.91 2.76
N PHE A 150 3.61 -7.00 2.38
CA PHE A 150 2.17 -7.18 2.55
C PHE A 150 1.39 -6.79 1.31
N VAL A 151 0.42 -7.63 0.97
CA VAL A 151 -0.60 -7.34 -0.03
C VAL A 151 -1.96 -7.66 0.58
N LEU A 152 -2.75 -6.62 0.82
CA LEU A 152 -4.10 -6.74 1.33
C LEU A 152 -5.03 -6.97 0.15
N ARG A 153 -5.87 -7.99 0.26
CA ARG A 153 -6.85 -8.35 -0.75
C ARG A 153 -8.22 -8.38 -0.11
N GLY A 154 -9.06 -7.45 -0.54
CA GLY A 154 -10.47 -7.48 -0.21
C GLY A 154 -11.20 -8.50 -1.09
N GLY A 155 -12.09 -9.31 -0.50
CA GLY A 155 -12.87 -10.35 -1.16
C GLY A 155 -13.65 -9.92 -2.43
N LYS A 156 -14.97 -9.73 -2.30
CA LYS A 156 -15.92 -9.67 -3.44
C LYS A 156 -15.60 -8.66 -4.55
N LYS A 157 -15.02 -7.50 -4.22
CA LYS A 157 -14.66 -6.44 -5.19
C LYS A 157 -13.23 -6.54 -5.74
N LYS A 158 -12.41 -7.50 -5.27
CA LYS A 158 -11.01 -7.70 -5.68
C LYS A 158 -10.09 -6.49 -5.47
N ASN A 159 -10.42 -5.61 -4.52
CA ASN A 159 -9.56 -4.49 -4.18
C ASN A 159 -8.21 -5.00 -3.69
N VAL A 160 -7.13 -4.40 -4.17
CA VAL A 160 -5.77 -4.73 -3.75
C VAL A 160 -5.10 -3.49 -3.19
N CYS A 161 -4.51 -3.63 -2.00
CA CYS A 161 -3.60 -2.65 -1.44
C CYS A 161 -2.21 -3.28 -1.27
N ILE A 162 -1.21 -2.59 -1.78
CA ILE A 162 0.19 -3.00 -1.70
C ILE A 162 0.86 -2.18 -0.61
N VAL A 163 1.60 -2.82 0.28
CA VAL A 163 2.36 -2.12 1.33
C VAL A 163 3.84 -2.29 1.06
N GLU A 164 4.53 -1.17 0.94
CA GLU A 164 5.98 -1.06 0.83
C GLU A 164 6.52 -0.47 2.14
N ALA A 165 7.27 -1.28 2.89
CA ALA A 165 7.95 -0.84 4.10
C ALA A 165 9.36 -0.34 3.76
N LYS A 166 9.72 0.88 4.17
CA LYS A 166 11.05 1.46 3.98
C LYS A 166 11.67 1.88 5.30
N SER A 167 13.00 1.86 5.40
CA SER A 167 13.69 2.43 6.56
C SER A 167 13.78 3.96 6.49
N THR A 168 14.19 4.49 5.34
CA THR A 168 14.50 5.92 5.16
C THR A 168 13.93 6.50 3.87
N ASP A 169 14.18 5.88 2.72
CA ASP A 169 13.81 6.43 1.41
C ASP A 169 12.37 6.07 1.01
N LEU A 170 11.42 6.86 1.51
CA LEU A 170 10.00 6.74 1.14
C LEU A 170 9.73 7.10 -0.32
N TRP A 171 10.59 7.89 -0.98
CA TRP A 171 10.42 8.21 -2.40
C TRP A 171 10.73 7.00 -3.27
N GLN A 172 11.82 6.28 -2.95
CA GLN A 172 12.09 4.98 -3.56
C GLN A 172 10.96 3.99 -3.27
N GLY A 173 10.43 3.97 -2.04
CA GLY A 173 9.26 3.16 -1.72
C GLY A 173 8.04 3.50 -2.57
N MET A 174 7.80 4.78 -2.86
CA MET A 174 6.70 5.23 -3.70
C MET A 174 6.84 4.81 -5.16
N ALA A 175 8.05 4.89 -5.72
CA ALA A 175 8.31 4.37 -7.07
C ALA A 175 7.98 2.87 -7.16
N GLN A 176 8.45 2.10 -6.17
CA GLN A 176 8.21 0.66 -6.10
C GLN A 176 6.72 0.33 -5.92
N ALA A 177 6.05 0.99 -4.97
CA ALA A 177 4.63 0.77 -4.69
C ALA A 177 3.75 1.11 -5.90
N LEU A 178 4.02 2.21 -6.62
CA LEU A 178 3.25 2.59 -7.80
C LEU A 178 3.50 1.65 -8.98
N LEU A 179 4.74 1.20 -9.22
CA LEU A 179 5.01 0.13 -10.20
C LEU A 179 4.28 -1.16 -9.83
N GLY A 180 4.30 -1.53 -8.55
CA GLY A 180 3.52 -2.64 -8.02
C GLY A 180 2.03 -2.47 -8.28
N CYS A 181 1.50 -1.26 -8.12
CA CYS A 181 0.09 -0.96 -8.39
C CYS A 181 -0.27 -1.19 -9.85
N GLU A 182 0.55 -0.71 -10.79
CA GLU A 182 0.31 -0.92 -12.23
C GLU A 182 0.42 -2.41 -12.60
N VAL A 183 1.44 -3.13 -12.10
CA VAL A 183 1.56 -4.59 -12.27
C VAL A 183 0.36 -5.32 -11.67
N GLN A 184 -0.20 -4.84 -10.57
CA GLN A 184 -1.34 -5.48 -9.95
C GLN A 184 -2.65 -5.17 -10.67
N ALA A 185 -2.77 -3.97 -11.25
CA ALA A 185 -3.88 -3.55 -12.08
C ALA A 185 -3.99 -4.44 -13.33
N GLU A 186 -2.88 -4.72 -14.03
CA GLU A 186 -2.91 -5.63 -15.19
C GLU A 186 -3.18 -7.10 -14.80
N VAL A 187 -2.56 -7.61 -13.72
CA VAL A 187 -2.65 -9.02 -13.35
C VAL A 187 -4.05 -9.37 -12.86
N CYS A 188 -4.69 -8.46 -12.13
CA CYS A 188 -6.02 -8.66 -11.58
C CYS A 188 -7.13 -7.95 -12.35
N ASN A 189 -6.80 -7.24 -13.42
CA ASN A 189 -7.75 -6.50 -14.25
C ASN A 189 -8.56 -5.48 -13.42
N LEU A 190 -7.84 -4.58 -12.75
CA LEU A 190 -8.39 -3.60 -11.81
C LEU A 190 -8.25 -2.18 -12.37
N HIS A 191 -9.31 -1.38 -12.23
CA HIS A 191 -9.30 0.05 -12.53
C HIS A 191 -8.65 0.87 -11.41
N GLU A 192 -8.53 0.28 -10.22
CA GLU A 192 -8.00 0.94 -9.04
C GLU A 192 -7.13 -0.03 -8.25
N VAL A 193 -5.95 0.42 -7.85
CA VAL A 193 -5.07 -0.29 -6.91
C VAL A 193 -4.55 0.71 -5.89
N PHE A 194 -4.58 0.30 -4.62
CA PHE A 194 -4.12 1.11 -3.51
C PHE A 194 -2.66 0.80 -3.16
N GLY A 195 -1.95 1.80 -2.67
CA GLY A 195 -0.59 1.67 -2.17
C GLY A 195 -0.44 2.30 -0.79
N ILE A 196 0.39 1.70 0.05
CA ILE A 196 0.88 2.27 1.30
C ILE A 196 2.40 2.25 1.23
N VAL A 197 3.02 3.40 1.46
CA VAL A 197 4.47 3.49 1.67
C VAL A 197 4.69 3.99 3.07
N THR A 198 5.42 3.22 3.88
CA THR A 198 5.59 3.59 5.29
C THR A 198 6.97 3.23 5.82
N ASN A 199 7.46 4.05 6.74
CA ASN A 199 8.61 3.72 7.58
C ASN A 199 8.20 3.54 9.05
N TYR A 200 6.96 3.13 9.28
CA TYR A 200 6.23 3.14 10.55
C TYR A 200 5.88 4.53 11.08
N THR A 201 6.76 5.52 11.00
CA THR A 201 6.48 6.86 11.55
C THR A 201 5.73 7.76 10.58
N ARG A 202 5.96 7.60 9.27
CA ARG A 202 5.26 8.28 8.19
C ARG A 202 4.51 7.26 7.36
N TRP A 203 3.33 7.64 6.88
CA TRP A 203 2.50 6.80 6.02
C TRP A 203 2.03 7.62 4.84
N TRP A 204 2.30 7.12 3.64
CA TRP A 204 1.85 7.70 2.40
C TRP A 204 0.83 6.75 1.78
N PHE A 205 -0.40 7.23 1.65
CA PHE A 205 -1.48 6.50 0.99
C PHE A 205 -1.52 6.91 -0.47
N LEU A 206 -1.67 5.92 -1.34
CA LEU A 206 -1.64 6.08 -2.78
C LEU A 206 -2.88 5.44 -3.39
N ARG A 207 -3.43 6.07 -4.44
CA ARG A 207 -4.45 5.48 -5.31
C ARG A 207 -3.95 5.54 -6.74
N SER A 208 -3.71 4.39 -7.36
CA SER A 208 -3.48 4.29 -8.79
C SER A 208 -4.80 4.04 -9.48
N LEU A 209 -5.30 5.05 -10.19
CA LEU A 209 -6.49 5.01 -11.02
C LEU A 209 -6.09 4.95 -12.50
N ASP A 210 -7.06 4.64 -13.34
CA ASP A 210 -6.88 4.55 -14.80
C ASP A 210 -6.31 5.83 -15.42
N ASP A 211 -6.75 6.99 -14.94
CA ASP A 211 -6.45 8.31 -15.52
C ASP A 211 -5.49 9.14 -14.66
N LYS A 212 -5.39 8.86 -13.35
CA LYS A 212 -4.56 9.63 -12.43
C LYS A 212 -3.93 8.79 -11.31
N ILE A 213 -2.97 9.39 -10.61
CA ILE A 213 -2.45 8.90 -9.34
C ILE A 213 -2.79 9.91 -8.26
N GLU A 214 -3.23 9.44 -7.11
CA GLU A 214 -3.51 10.29 -5.95
C GLU A 214 -2.60 9.92 -4.77
N LYS A 215 -2.25 10.92 -3.95
CA LYS A 215 -1.45 10.75 -2.73
C LYS A 215 -1.97 11.55 -1.54
N GLU A 216 -1.94 10.92 -0.37
CA GLU A 216 -2.08 11.57 0.94
C GLU A 216 -0.88 11.19 1.82
N THR A 217 -0.46 12.08 2.71
CA THR A 217 0.65 11.82 3.65
C THR A 217 0.23 12.13 5.08
N CYS A 218 0.52 11.22 5.99
CA CYS A 218 0.35 11.43 7.43
C CYS A 218 1.58 10.95 8.22
N SER A 219 1.59 11.20 9.54
CA SER A 219 2.70 10.84 10.42
C SER A 219 2.20 10.49 11.83
N LEU A 220 2.68 9.39 12.40
CA LEU A 220 2.42 9.03 13.80
C LEU A 220 3.12 10.00 14.76
N VAL A 221 2.48 10.31 15.88
CA VAL A 221 3.06 11.11 16.96
C VAL A 221 3.76 10.18 17.94
N ILE A 222 5.07 10.30 18.06
CA ILE A 222 5.90 9.37 18.85
C ILE A 222 6.52 10.10 20.03
N GLU A 223 6.31 9.58 21.23
CA GLU A 223 6.93 10.04 22.47
C GLU A 223 7.72 8.88 23.09
N GLY A 224 9.03 9.07 23.31
CA GLY A 224 9.87 8.06 23.94
C GLY A 224 9.91 6.71 23.20
N ASN A 225 9.93 6.72 21.86
CA ASN A 225 9.86 5.56 20.97
C ASN A 225 8.53 4.78 20.97
N VAL A 226 7.52 5.26 21.67
CA VAL A 226 6.19 4.68 21.70
C VAL A 226 5.22 5.67 21.05
N PRO A 227 4.35 5.25 20.14
CA PRO A 227 3.38 6.18 19.60
C PRO A 227 2.33 6.48 20.67
N THR A 228 1.95 7.74 20.76
CA THR A 228 1.02 8.21 21.79
C THR A 228 -0.41 7.73 21.49
N SER A 229 -1.25 7.61 22.52
CA SER A 229 -2.70 7.45 22.33
C SER A 229 -3.32 8.69 21.67
N ALA A 230 -2.66 9.84 21.80
CA ALA A 230 -2.98 11.10 21.10
C ALA A 230 -2.53 11.11 19.62
N SER A 231 -1.88 10.05 19.13
CA SER A 231 -1.65 9.90 17.70
C SER A 231 -2.99 9.83 16.98
N HIS A 232 -3.41 10.96 16.44
CA HIS A 232 -4.54 11.13 15.53
C HIS A 232 -4.42 10.31 14.23
N TYR A 233 -3.44 9.39 14.14
CA TYR A 233 -2.99 8.74 12.91
C TYR A 233 -2.64 7.24 13.08
N TRP A 234 -2.87 6.67 14.29
CA TRP A 234 -3.44 5.29 14.34
C TRP A 234 -4.67 5.12 13.46
N GLN A 235 -5.13 6.30 13.08
CA GLN A 235 -6.39 6.63 12.66
C GLN A 235 -6.52 6.64 11.13
N ASP A 236 -5.51 6.40 10.29
CA ASP A 236 -5.67 6.69 8.84
C ASP A 236 -5.82 5.47 7.92
N LEU A 237 -6.26 4.32 8.44
CA LEU A 237 -6.24 3.08 7.69
C LEU A 237 -7.58 2.49 7.22
N LEU A 238 -8.78 2.94 7.61
CA LEU A 238 -10.06 2.28 7.20
C LEU A 238 -11.29 3.05 6.65
N LEU A 239 -12.13 2.23 6.00
CA LEU A 239 -13.01 2.56 4.90
C LEU A 239 -14.40 3.13 5.24
N SER A 240 -14.89 4.26 4.67
CA SER A 240 -16.29 4.77 4.80
C SER A 240 -17.31 4.15 3.81
N GLU A 241 -18.59 4.51 3.94
CA GLU A 241 -19.66 4.19 2.97
C GLU A 241 -20.03 5.45 2.19
N ASP A 242 -20.12 5.31 0.86
CA ASP A 242 -21.09 5.99 -0.03
C ASP A 242 -21.30 5.08 -1.26
#